data_AF-K7EI35-F1
#
_entry.id   AF-K7EI35-F1
#
_cell.length_a   1.000
_cell.length_b   1.000
_cell.length_c   1.000
_cell.angle_alpha   90.00
_cell.angle_beta   90.00
_cell.angle_gamma   90.00
#
_symmetry.space_group_name_H-M   'P 1'
#
loop_
_entity.id
_entity.type
_entity.pdbx_description
1 polymer ?
#
loop_
_entity_poly.entity_id
_entity_poly.type
_entity_poly.pdbx_seq_one_letter_code
_entity_poly.pdbx_strand_id
1 'polypeptide(L)'
;EWLLLRWRGPVRWGFVAGGKCGPPPAIDNGDIISFPLLEYPPGAKVEYKCQNLYKLEGSKQVACRNGKWSKPPSCLEACTASPEDMVRNNIELKWSDSKKLYTETGEVIEFTCKLGFMKAPGSPSFQAQCLQGRIIYPKCIEGKFHFPLC
;
A
#
# COMPACT_ATOMS: atom_id res chain seq x y z
N GLU A 1 62.21 13.56 37.35
CA GLU A 1 61.03 14.30 37.89
C GLU A 1 59.74 13.80 37.22
N TRP A 2 58.55 14.21 37.71
CA TRP A 2 57.22 14.12 37.03
C TRP A 2 56.72 12.70 36.64
N LEU A 3 55.51 12.51 36.06
CA LEU A 3 54.16 12.47 36.67
C LEU A 3 53.47 11.15 36.17
N LEU A 4 52.44 10.52 36.76
CA LEU A 4 51.57 10.83 37.91
C LEU A 4 50.99 9.54 38.59
N LEU A 5 49.95 9.70 39.41
CA LEU A 5 49.21 8.75 40.24
C LEU A 5 48.47 7.58 39.54
N ARG A 6 48.46 6.44 40.25
CA ARG A 6 47.33 5.51 40.53
C ARG A 6 45.92 6.10 40.26
N TRP A 7 44.95 5.27 39.84
CA TRP A 7 43.78 4.88 40.68
C TRP A 7 42.95 3.76 40.04
N ARG A 8 42.24 3.00 40.88
CA ARG A 8 41.30 1.94 40.47
C ARG A 8 39.90 2.54 40.28
N GLY A 9 39.19 2.11 39.24
CA GLY A 9 37.75 2.29 39.11
C GLY A 9 37.12 0.99 38.59
N PRO A 10 35.87 0.65 38.99
CA PRO A 10 35.16 -0.47 38.39
C PRO A 10 34.90 -0.16 36.91
N VAL A 11 34.93 -1.19 36.05
CA VAL A 11 34.47 -1.04 34.67
C VAL A 11 33.02 -0.59 34.71
N ARG A 12 32.75 0.66 34.30
CA ARG A 12 31.39 1.09 34.01
C ARG A 12 30.91 0.24 32.84
N TRP A 13 30.14 -0.80 33.14
CA TRP A 13 29.18 -1.35 32.18
C TRP A 13 28.19 -0.23 31.90
N GLY A 14 28.54 0.59 30.91
CA GLY A 14 27.66 1.56 30.30
C GLY A 14 26.60 0.78 29.55
N PHE A 15 25.61 0.27 30.29
CA PHE A 15 24.32 -0.07 29.72
C PHE A 15 23.88 1.19 28.99
N VAL A 16 23.96 1.15 27.65
CA VAL A 16 23.34 2.16 26.81
C VAL A 16 21.86 2.00 27.08
N ALA A 17 21.35 2.81 28.01
CA ALA A 17 19.94 2.89 28.29
C ALA A 17 19.29 3.26 26.97
N GLY A 18 18.67 2.28 26.32
CA GLY A 18 17.95 2.52 25.08
C GLY A 18 17.00 3.68 25.35
N GLY A 19 17.02 4.71 24.49
CA GLY A 19 16.06 5.79 24.65
C GLY A 19 14.65 5.20 24.63
N LYS A 20 13.82 5.61 25.59
CA LYS A 20 12.37 5.47 25.45
C LYS A 20 11.94 6.24 24.22
N CYS A 21 10.89 5.78 23.56
CA CYS A 21 10.25 6.53 22.49
C CYS A 21 9.03 7.27 23.05
N GLY A 22 8.72 8.45 22.50
CA GLY A 22 7.39 9.06 22.67
C GLY A 22 6.32 8.30 21.87
N PRO A 23 5.13 8.90 21.65
CA PRO A 23 4.09 8.32 20.81
C PRO A 23 4.62 7.89 19.43
N PRO A 24 4.10 6.82 18.81
CA PRO A 24 4.48 6.41 17.46
C PRO A 24 4.01 7.43 16.41
N PRO A 25 4.69 7.52 15.25
CA PRO A 25 4.27 8.43 14.18
C PRO A 25 2.90 8.02 13.61
N ALA A 26 2.03 8.98 13.33
CA ALA A 26 0.86 8.73 12.51
C ALA A 26 1.26 8.34 11.08
N ILE A 27 0.37 7.62 10.37
CA ILE A 27 0.48 7.33 8.94
C ILE A 27 -0.82 7.71 8.24
N ASP A 28 -0.74 8.11 6.97
CA ASP A 28 -1.93 8.42 6.19
C ASP A 28 -2.77 7.14 5.96
N ASN A 29 -4.08 7.26 6.14
CA ASN A 29 -5.06 6.17 5.96
C ASN A 29 -4.77 4.90 6.78
N GLY A 30 -4.14 5.03 7.96
CA GLY A 30 -3.87 3.90 8.84
C GLY A 30 -3.68 4.27 10.31
N ASP A 31 -4.09 3.35 11.18
CA ASP A 31 -4.23 3.56 12.62
C ASP A 31 -3.43 2.52 13.42
N ILE A 32 -3.10 2.85 14.67
CA ILE A 32 -2.43 1.95 15.59
C ILE A 32 -3.48 1.11 16.32
N ILE A 33 -3.31 -0.21 16.36
CA ILE A 33 -4.32 -1.15 16.90
C ILE A 33 -4.41 -1.07 18.45
N SER A 34 -3.32 -0.68 19.11
CA SER A 34 -3.25 -0.51 20.57
C SER A 34 -3.48 0.94 21.00
N PHE A 35 -4.08 1.17 22.17
CA PHE A 35 -4.18 2.49 22.78
C PHE A 35 -2.81 3.20 22.86
N PRO A 36 -2.74 4.52 22.56
CA PRO A 36 -1.50 5.27 22.59
C PRO A 36 -1.02 5.51 24.02
N LEU A 37 0.30 5.41 24.24
CA LEU A 37 0.98 5.78 25.49
C LEU A 37 1.82 7.04 25.29
N LEU A 38 2.06 7.79 26.36
CA LEU A 38 2.96 8.97 26.34
C LEU A 38 4.44 8.58 26.20
N GLU A 39 4.83 7.40 26.69
CA GLU A 39 6.16 6.83 26.55
C GLU A 39 6.08 5.33 26.26
N TYR A 40 7.07 4.83 25.50
CA TYR A 40 7.26 3.41 25.22
C TYR A 40 8.69 2.97 25.59
N PRO A 41 8.86 1.83 26.27
CA PRO A 41 10.19 1.34 26.64
C PRO A 41 10.99 0.83 25.41
N PRO A 42 12.32 0.71 25.52
CA PRO A 42 13.15 0.15 24.45
C PRO A 42 12.73 -1.27 24.10
N GLY A 43 12.69 -1.58 22.80
CA GLY A 43 12.22 -2.88 22.31
C GLY A 43 10.69 -3.02 22.27
N ALA A 44 9.91 -2.07 22.79
CA ALA A 44 8.47 -2.03 22.61
C ALA A 44 8.10 -2.03 21.13
N LYS A 45 6.96 -2.66 20.81
CA LYS A 45 6.40 -2.71 19.46
C LYS A 45 4.97 -2.20 19.47
N VAL A 46 4.57 -1.57 18.37
CA VAL A 46 3.18 -1.27 18.06
C VAL A 46 2.82 -1.86 16.70
N GLU A 47 1.54 -2.19 16.50
CA GLU A 47 1.03 -2.67 15.21
C GLU A 47 0.12 -1.63 14.57
N TYR A 48 0.35 -1.38 13.27
CA TYR A 48 -0.52 -0.55 12.45
C TYR A 48 -1.54 -1.41 11.70
N LYS A 49 -2.64 -0.80 11.31
CA LYS A 49 -3.66 -1.35 10.41
C LYS A 49 -4.11 -0.24 9.46
N CYS A 50 -4.08 -0.49 8.16
CA CYS A 50 -4.67 0.42 7.20
C CYS A 50 -6.20 0.43 7.29
N GLN A 51 -6.79 1.55 6.91
CA GLN A 51 -8.23 1.74 6.86
C GLN A 51 -8.86 0.90 5.73
N ASN A 52 -10.19 0.80 5.70
CA ASN A 52 -10.88 0.04 4.65
C ASN A 52 -10.51 0.60 3.26
N LEU A 53 -10.34 -0.29 2.28
CA LEU A 53 -9.84 0.02 0.93
C LEU A 53 -8.37 0.48 0.86
N TYR A 54 -7.55 0.23 1.89
CA TYR A 54 -6.11 0.45 1.84
C TYR A 54 -5.31 -0.82 2.17
N LYS A 55 -4.29 -1.12 1.35
CA LYS A 55 -3.36 -2.24 1.49
C LYS A 55 -2.12 -1.81 2.28
N LEU A 56 -1.70 -2.60 3.27
CA LEU A 56 -0.49 -2.31 4.04
C LEU A 56 0.76 -2.72 3.27
N GLU A 57 1.67 -1.78 3.05
CA GLU A 57 3.00 -2.00 2.48
C GLU A 57 4.09 -1.86 3.55
N GLY A 58 4.99 -2.84 3.63
CA GLY A 58 6.09 -2.87 4.59
C GLY A 58 5.75 -3.61 5.88
N SER A 59 6.40 -3.21 6.99
CA SER A 59 6.28 -3.92 8.27
C SER A 59 5.07 -3.42 9.07
N LYS A 60 4.09 -4.29 9.32
CA LYS A 60 2.97 -4.03 10.24
C LYS A 60 3.44 -3.65 11.65
N GLN A 61 4.53 -4.28 12.13
CA GLN A 61 5.15 -4.01 13.42
C GLN A 61 6.21 -2.92 13.31
N VAL A 62 6.13 -1.92 14.17
CA VAL A 62 7.11 -0.84 14.31
C VAL A 62 7.69 -0.89 15.72
N ALA A 63 9.02 -0.83 15.83
CA ALA A 63 9.74 -1.09 17.08
C ALA A 63 10.49 0.16 17.59
N CYS A 64 10.43 0.41 18.90
CA CYS A 64 11.22 1.44 19.55
C CYS A 64 12.67 0.96 19.73
N ARG A 65 13.63 1.67 19.14
CA ARG A 65 15.07 1.36 19.19
C ARG A 65 15.84 2.64 19.47
N ASN A 66 16.54 2.69 20.61
CA ASN A 66 17.43 3.81 20.98
C ASN A 66 16.76 5.20 20.87
N GLY A 67 15.53 5.32 21.38
CA GLY A 67 14.75 6.56 21.36
C GLY A 67 14.08 6.91 20.05
N LYS A 68 14.16 6.03 19.03
CA LYS A 68 13.56 6.23 17.71
C LYS A 68 12.70 5.04 17.32
N TRP A 69 11.56 5.32 16.70
CA TRP A 69 10.78 4.29 16.03
C TRP A 69 11.47 3.83 14.74
N SER A 70 11.33 2.56 14.38
CA SER A 70 11.69 2.07 13.04
C SER A 70 10.80 2.71 11.97
N LYS A 71 11.14 2.58 10.68
CA LYS A 71 10.28 3.05 9.58
C LYS A 71 8.87 2.45 9.73
N PRO A 72 7.80 3.27 9.71
CA PRO A 72 6.43 2.77 9.68
C PRO A 72 6.05 2.20 8.30
N PRO A 73 4.95 1.42 8.20
CA PRO A 73 4.40 0.98 6.92
C PRO A 73 3.70 2.13 6.18
N SER A 74 3.44 1.92 4.89
CA SER A 74 2.57 2.77 4.07
C SER A 74 1.19 2.12 3.91
N CYS A 75 0.14 2.91 3.66
CA CYS A 75 -1.18 2.42 3.30
C CYS A 75 -1.50 2.81 1.84
N LEU A 76 -1.54 1.83 0.94
CA LEU A 76 -1.73 2.01 -0.49
C LEU A 76 -3.20 1.87 -0.88
N GLU A 77 -3.76 2.88 -1.52
CA GLU A 77 -5.18 2.90 -1.92
C GLU A 77 -5.51 1.76 -2.90
N ALA A 78 -6.56 1.00 -2.59
CA ALA A 78 -7.13 -0.01 -3.47
C ALA A 78 -8.04 0.68 -4.51
N CYS A 79 -7.98 0.21 -5.76
CA CYS A 79 -8.75 0.80 -6.83
C CYS A 79 -10.16 0.25 -6.86
N THR A 80 -11.11 1.07 -7.30
CA THR A 80 -12.47 0.62 -7.62
C THR A 80 -12.69 0.72 -9.12
N ALA A 81 -13.05 -0.39 -9.76
CA ALA A 81 -13.46 -0.41 -11.17
C ALA A 81 -14.79 0.36 -11.32
N SER A 82 -14.72 1.59 -11.83
CA SER A 82 -15.89 2.47 -12.01
C SER A 82 -16.82 1.92 -13.10
N PRO A 83 -18.10 1.65 -12.77
CA PRO A 83 -19.11 1.31 -13.78
C PRO A 83 -19.25 2.39 -14.85
N GLU A 84 -19.07 3.66 -14.49
CA GLU A 84 -19.19 4.82 -15.36
C GLU A 84 -18.07 4.87 -16.41
N ASP A 85 -16.81 4.63 -16.00
CA ASP A 85 -15.68 4.52 -16.93
C ASP A 85 -15.73 3.23 -17.77
N MET A 86 -16.24 2.13 -17.21
CA MET A 86 -16.47 0.89 -17.96
C MET A 86 -17.53 1.08 -19.06
N VAL A 87 -18.62 1.79 -18.75
CA VAL A 87 -19.63 2.21 -19.74
C VAL A 87 -19.02 3.15 -20.77
N ARG A 88 -18.31 4.19 -20.36
CA ARG A 88 -17.68 5.20 -21.25
C ARG A 88 -16.68 4.60 -22.24
N ASN A 89 -16.01 3.50 -21.87
CA ASN A 89 -15.01 2.83 -22.70
C ASN A 89 -15.54 1.59 -23.44
N ASN A 90 -16.84 1.26 -23.32
CA ASN A 90 -17.48 0.08 -23.92
C ASN A 90 -16.86 -1.26 -23.49
N ILE A 91 -16.49 -1.38 -22.21
CA ILE A 91 -15.84 -2.56 -21.62
C ILE A 91 -16.64 -3.15 -20.45
N GLU A 92 -16.33 -4.38 -20.13
CA GLU A 92 -16.85 -5.13 -18.98
C GLU A 92 -15.76 -6.03 -18.37
N LEU A 93 -15.97 -6.55 -17.16
CA LEU A 93 -15.03 -7.48 -16.52
C LEU A 93 -15.11 -8.85 -17.21
N LYS A 94 -13.95 -9.43 -17.55
CA LYS A 94 -13.86 -10.71 -18.27
C LYS A 94 -14.31 -11.92 -17.43
N TRP A 95 -14.20 -11.82 -16.10
CA TRP A 95 -14.65 -12.83 -15.13
C TRP A 95 -15.54 -12.15 -14.08
N SER A 96 -16.65 -12.80 -13.70
CA SER A 96 -17.73 -12.14 -12.95
C SER A 96 -18.37 -13.06 -11.89
N ASP A 97 -17.55 -13.75 -11.11
CA ASP A 97 -18.02 -14.70 -10.09
C ASP A 97 -18.90 -14.04 -9.01
N SER A 98 -18.62 -12.77 -8.67
CA SER A 98 -19.64 -11.73 -8.42
C SER A 98 -19.02 -10.40 -7.94
N LYS A 99 -19.25 -9.31 -8.68
CA LYS A 99 -19.11 -7.90 -8.23
C LYS A 99 -17.82 -7.52 -7.45
N LYS A 100 -16.65 -8.11 -7.71
CA LYS A 100 -15.36 -7.64 -7.16
C LYS A 100 -14.93 -6.32 -7.84
N LEU A 101 -15.64 -5.24 -7.52
CA LEU A 101 -15.33 -3.87 -7.98
C LEU A 101 -14.00 -3.37 -7.38
N TYR A 102 -13.69 -3.80 -6.15
CA TYR A 102 -12.49 -3.41 -5.40
C TYR A 102 -11.30 -4.30 -5.76
N THR A 103 -10.16 -3.70 -6.06
CA THR A 103 -8.92 -4.39 -6.45
C THR A 103 -7.75 -3.79 -5.67
N GLU A 104 -6.96 -4.62 -5.00
CA GLU A 104 -5.80 -4.14 -4.24
C GLU A 104 -4.72 -3.55 -5.15
N THR A 105 -3.96 -2.55 -4.67
CA THR A 105 -2.77 -2.09 -5.40
C THR A 105 -1.82 -3.26 -5.65
N GLY A 106 -1.39 -3.38 -6.92
CA GLY A 106 -0.59 -4.49 -7.46
C GLY A 106 -1.39 -5.66 -8.04
N GLU A 107 -2.70 -5.79 -7.80
CA GLU A 107 -3.53 -6.78 -8.49
C GLU A 107 -3.83 -6.36 -9.95
N VAL A 108 -4.14 -7.36 -10.79
CA VAL A 108 -4.50 -7.19 -12.21
C VAL A 108 -5.99 -7.42 -12.41
N ILE A 109 -6.63 -6.52 -13.15
CA ILE A 109 -8.03 -6.60 -13.59
C ILE A 109 -8.05 -7.00 -15.06
N GLU A 110 -8.76 -8.08 -15.40
CA GLU A 110 -9.01 -8.44 -16.80
C GLU A 110 -10.35 -7.85 -17.29
N PHE A 111 -10.27 -6.99 -18.31
CA PHE A 111 -11.42 -6.47 -19.03
C PHE A 111 -11.62 -7.20 -20.38
N THR A 112 -12.83 -7.08 -20.92
CA THR A 112 -13.16 -7.40 -22.32
C THR A 112 -13.98 -6.26 -22.94
N CYS A 113 -14.06 -6.21 -24.27
CA CYS A 113 -15.04 -5.34 -24.94
C CYS A 113 -16.44 -5.92 -24.78
N LYS A 114 -17.43 -5.04 -24.64
CA LYS A 114 -18.86 -5.42 -24.72
C LYS A 114 -19.20 -5.95 -26.11
N LEU A 115 -20.27 -6.76 -26.20
CA LEU A 115 -20.80 -7.26 -27.47
C LEU A 115 -21.02 -6.14 -28.49
N GLY A 116 -20.53 -6.33 -29.72
CA GLY A 116 -20.58 -5.34 -30.80
C GLY A 116 -19.40 -4.36 -30.83
N PHE A 117 -18.52 -4.35 -29.82
CA PHE A 117 -17.35 -3.48 -29.76
C PHE A 117 -16.03 -4.26 -29.95
N MET A 118 -15.04 -3.59 -30.53
CA MET A 118 -13.69 -4.12 -30.77
C MET A 118 -12.62 -3.22 -30.14
N LYS A 119 -11.43 -3.77 -29.88
CA LYS A 119 -10.32 -3.05 -29.25
C LYS A 119 -9.92 -1.83 -30.09
N ALA A 120 -9.84 -0.65 -29.47
CA ALA A 120 -9.41 0.56 -30.16
C ALA A 120 -7.91 0.46 -30.55
N PRO A 121 -7.50 0.95 -31.75
CA PRO A 121 -6.09 1.16 -32.06
C PRO A 121 -5.43 2.05 -30.99
N GLY A 122 -4.30 1.60 -30.45
CA GLY A 122 -3.62 2.31 -29.35
C GLY A 122 -4.32 2.23 -27.98
N SER A 123 -5.32 1.35 -27.80
CA SER A 123 -5.90 1.09 -26.47
C SER A 123 -4.85 0.68 -25.45
N PRO A 124 -4.95 1.14 -24.18
CA PRO A 124 -4.27 0.51 -23.05
C PRO A 124 -4.55 -0.99 -22.93
N SER A 125 -3.75 -1.66 -22.10
CA SER A 125 -3.85 -3.09 -21.83
C SER A 125 -5.23 -3.48 -21.28
N PHE A 126 -5.74 -4.63 -21.75
CA PHE A 126 -6.95 -5.26 -21.20
C PHE A 126 -6.66 -6.04 -19.91
N GLN A 127 -5.39 -6.25 -19.57
CA GLN A 127 -4.90 -6.63 -18.25
C GLN A 127 -4.36 -5.36 -17.58
N ALA A 128 -5.23 -4.65 -16.85
CA ALA A 128 -4.90 -3.38 -16.21
C ALA A 128 -4.48 -3.60 -14.75
N GLN A 129 -3.39 -2.97 -14.32
CA GLN A 129 -2.97 -3.00 -12.92
C GLN A 129 -3.65 -1.89 -12.10
N CYS A 130 -3.99 -2.20 -10.85
CA CYS A 130 -4.34 -1.19 -9.87
C CYS A 130 -3.07 -0.53 -9.29
N LEU A 131 -2.97 0.80 -9.36
CA LEU A 131 -1.84 1.59 -8.86
C LEU A 131 -2.35 2.80 -8.06
N GLN A 132 -2.42 2.66 -6.73
CA GLN A 132 -2.84 3.69 -5.76
C GLN A 132 -4.15 4.39 -6.19
N GLY A 133 -5.27 3.68 -6.05
CA GLY A 133 -6.61 4.14 -6.43
C GLY A 133 -6.86 4.19 -7.96
N ARG A 134 -5.81 4.33 -8.78
CA ARG A 134 -5.90 4.56 -10.22
C ARG A 134 -5.87 3.26 -11.04
N ILE A 135 -6.83 3.16 -11.97
CA ILE A 135 -6.86 2.18 -13.07
C ILE A 135 -6.69 2.94 -14.39
N ILE A 136 -5.91 2.39 -15.32
CA ILE A 136 -5.86 2.87 -16.71
C ILE A 136 -6.73 1.94 -17.55
N TYR A 137 -7.96 2.37 -17.83
CA TYR A 137 -8.93 1.56 -18.56
C TYR A 137 -8.54 1.37 -20.04
N PRO A 138 -8.68 0.14 -20.60
CA PRO A 138 -8.67 -0.06 -22.04
C PRO A 138 -9.89 0.61 -22.70
N LYS A 139 -9.87 0.77 -24.03
CA LYS A 139 -10.98 1.38 -24.79
C LYS A 139 -11.41 0.50 -25.95
N CYS A 140 -12.73 0.37 -26.11
CA CYS A 140 -13.34 -0.28 -27.27
C CYS A 140 -14.18 0.70 -28.10
N ILE A 141 -14.15 0.50 -29.40
CA ILE A 141 -14.89 1.25 -30.44
C ILE A 141 -15.87 0.30 -31.13
N GLU A 142 -16.91 0.86 -31.76
CA GLU A 142 -17.90 0.06 -32.48
C GLU A 142 -17.24 -0.81 -33.55
N GLY A 143 -17.62 -2.08 -33.59
CA GLY A 143 -17.16 -3.03 -34.58
C GLY A 143 -17.72 -2.67 -35.95
N LYS A 144 -16.88 -2.11 -36.83
CA LYS A 144 -17.19 -2.05 -38.27
C LYS A 144 -17.16 -3.47 -38.84
N PHE A 145 -18.28 -4.18 -38.70
CA PHE A 145 -18.56 -5.40 -39.43
C PHE A 145 -18.67 -5.08 -40.92
N HIS A 146 -17.52 -5.03 -41.59
CA HIS A 146 -17.42 -5.25 -43.02
C HIS A 146 -17.79 -6.72 -43.30
N PHE A 147 -19.09 -7.01 -43.27
CA PHE A 147 -19.64 -8.11 -44.04
C PHE A 147 -19.31 -7.79 -45.51
N PRO A 148 -18.50 -8.59 -46.22
CA PRO A 148 -18.56 -8.57 -47.67
C PRO A 148 -19.98 -9.00 -48.04
N LEU A 149 -20.71 -8.14 -48.75
CA LEU A 149 -21.97 -8.53 -49.35
C LEU A 149 -21.68 -9.63 -50.39
N CYS A 150 -22.41 -10.74 -50.28
CA CYS A 150 -22.35 -11.86 -51.23
C CYS A 150 -22.95 -11.47 -52.59
#